data_AF-A0A7V3SRU0-F1
#
_entry.id   AF-A0A7V3SRU0-F1
#
_cell.length_a   1.000
_cell.length_b   1.000
_cell.length_c   1.000
_cell.angle_alpha   90.00
_cell.angle_beta   90.00
_cell.angle_gamma   90.00
#
_symmetry.space_group_name_H-M   'P 1'
#
loop_
_entity.id
_entity.type
_entity.pdbx_description
1 polymer ?
#
loop_
_entity_poly.entity_id
_entity_poly.type
_entity_poly.pdbx_seq_one_letter_code
_entity_poly.pdbx_strand_id
1 'polypeptide(L)'
;DPSKPVLSGLNAYDSAKQLLVKILLSRRYRGLFPDGEREVSEIVRNIADYVDKNSEINEIGGVTRGNEDSLYTGVKWGYGAKNTKLISLSELNLIAGVDDKWLMPLLADGDAITIYGSDKINVCTASDDIVSALILDYANSSPSIPDIKEGDEADLKRLEAAVSAVKTGCGTLSPDIDNIVAEVNKALTTGTAVEEEGKTETEGPSASSVFASRITTEGSIYKIIGTGNAGDIEVAIKAVFDTSASLPEKWRLVYFHVE
;
A
#
# COMPACT_ATOMS: atom_id res chain seq x y z
N ASP A 1 1.87 -10.88 -8.81
CA ASP A 1 2.29 -12.00 -9.67
C ASP A 1 3.73 -12.33 -9.31
N PRO A 2 3.94 -13.36 -8.48
CA PRO A 2 5.26 -13.77 -8.02
C PRO A 2 6.14 -14.29 -9.16
N SER A 3 5.55 -14.70 -10.30
CA SER A 3 6.26 -15.34 -11.41
C SER A 3 7.00 -14.38 -12.35
N LYS A 4 6.88 -13.06 -12.15
CA LYS A 4 7.57 -12.07 -13.00
C LYS A 4 9.04 -11.95 -12.60
N PRO A 5 9.99 -12.43 -13.42
CA PRO A 5 11.41 -12.30 -13.12
C PRO A 5 11.85 -10.84 -13.24
N VAL A 6 12.78 -10.43 -12.39
CA VAL A 6 13.51 -9.15 -12.55
C VAL A 6 14.99 -9.47 -12.68
N LEU A 7 15.66 -8.76 -13.59
CA LEU A 7 17.10 -8.93 -13.83
C LEU A 7 17.95 -8.44 -12.64
N SER A 8 17.40 -7.58 -11.78
CA SER A 8 17.97 -7.16 -10.51
C SER A 8 16.89 -6.51 -9.63
N GLY A 9 17.05 -6.60 -8.30
CA GLY A 9 16.11 -6.01 -7.33
C GLY A 9 14.86 -6.86 -7.05
N LEU A 10 13.88 -6.25 -6.37
CA LEU A 10 12.62 -6.90 -6.01
C LEU A 10 11.61 -6.78 -7.15
N ASN A 11 10.83 -7.84 -7.39
CA ASN A 11 9.71 -7.76 -8.33
C ASN A 11 8.58 -6.89 -7.77
N ALA A 12 7.61 -6.53 -8.62
CA ALA A 12 6.47 -5.71 -8.21
C ALA A 12 5.64 -6.36 -7.08
N TYR A 13 5.64 -7.69 -7.00
CA TYR A 13 4.93 -8.44 -5.96
C TYR A 13 5.61 -8.29 -4.58
N ASP A 14 6.92 -8.50 -4.53
CA ASP A 14 7.73 -8.34 -3.32
C ASP A 14 7.81 -6.87 -2.89
N SER A 15 7.89 -5.97 -3.86
CA SER A 15 7.79 -4.52 -3.67
C SER A 15 6.48 -4.12 -2.97
N ALA A 16 5.34 -4.68 -3.41
CA ALA A 16 4.04 -4.42 -2.78
C ALA A 16 3.96 -5.01 -1.37
N LYS A 17 4.51 -6.21 -1.15
CA LYS A 17 4.62 -6.80 0.20
C LYS A 17 5.44 -5.89 1.13
N GLN A 18 6.60 -5.41 0.70
CA GLN A 18 7.42 -4.52 1.53
C GLN A 18 6.71 -3.21 1.87
N LEU A 19 6.05 -2.59 0.90
CA LEU A 19 5.25 -1.39 1.16
C LEU A 19 4.15 -1.65 2.19
N LEU A 20 3.43 -2.77 2.08
CA LEU A 20 2.38 -3.12 3.05
C LEU A 20 2.96 -3.36 4.44
N VAL A 21 4.12 -4.01 4.55
CA VAL A 21 4.85 -4.15 5.83
C VAL A 21 5.18 -2.77 6.41
N LYS A 22 5.70 -1.84 5.61
CA LYS A 22 6.03 -0.47 6.08
C LYS A 22 4.79 0.31 6.51
N ILE A 23 3.66 0.14 5.82
CA ILE A 23 2.38 0.76 6.21
C ILE A 23 1.93 0.21 7.56
N LEU A 24 1.90 -1.10 7.76
CA LEU A 24 1.46 -1.73 9.01
C LEU A 24 2.42 -1.47 10.18
N LEU A 25 3.71 -1.26 9.90
CA LEU A 25 4.72 -0.86 10.90
C LEU A 25 4.90 0.65 11.04
N SER A 26 4.06 1.46 10.38
CA SER A 26 4.09 2.91 10.54
C SER A 26 3.84 3.33 11.99
N ARG A 27 4.24 4.55 12.34
CA ARG A 27 4.15 5.08 13.71
C ARG A 27 2.76 4.91 14.34
N ARG A 28 1.71 5.04 13.53
CA ARG A 28 0.32 4.91 13.95
C ARG A 28 -0.09 3.48 14.26
N TYR A 29 0.34 2.51 13.45
CA TYR A 29 -0.15 1.13 13.52
C TYR A 29 0.79 0.15 14.22
N ARG A 30 2.07 0.50 14.39
CA ARG A 30 3.07 -0.40 15.01
C ARG A 30 2.63 -0.96 16.36
N GLY A 31 1.93 -0.17 17.18
CA GLY A 31 1.44 -0.60 18.49
C GLY A 31 0.39 -1.71 18.45
N LEU A 32 -0.19 -2.00 17.27
CA LEU A 32 -1.15 -3.07 17.07
C LEU A 32 -0.48 -4.44 16.89
N PHE A 33 0.83 -4.49 16.66
CA PHE A 33 1.61 -5.68 16.35
C PHE A 33 2.69 -5.91 17.42
N PRO A 34 2.40 -6.61 18.53
CA PRO A 34 3.34 -6.78 19.64
C PRO A 34 4.63 -7.50 19.26
N ASP A 35 4.58 -8.40 18.28
CA ASP A 35 5.75 -9.13 17.78
C ASP A 35 6.46 -8.39 16.63
N GLY A 36 6.00 -7.18 16.31
CA GLY A 36 6.63 -6.24 15.39
C GLY A 36 6.76 -6.80 13.97
N GLU A 37 7.93 -6.60 13.36
CA GLU A 37 8.18 -6.89 11.95
C GLU A 37 8.00 -8.37 11.58
N ARG A 38 8.27 -9.29 12.51
CA ARG A 38 8.12 -10.73 12.24
C ARG A 38 6.66 -11.10 12.01
N GLU A 39 5.78 -10.65 12.90
CA GLU A 39 4.33 -10.88 12.81
C GLU A 39 3.74 -10.19 11.58
N VAL A 40 4.10 -8.93 11.34
CA VAL A 40 3.61 -8.18 10.17
C VAL A 40 4.06 -8.83 8.86
N SER A 41 5.31 -9.27 8.77
CA SER A 41 5.82 -9.93 7.55
C SER A 41 5.09 -11.24 7.26
N GLU A 42 4.75 -12.00 8.30
CA GLU A 42 3.96 -13.22 8.19
C GLU A 42 2.53 -12.94 7.72
N ILE A 43 1.86 -11.96 8.33
CA ILE A 43 0.51 -11.53 7.93
C ILE A 43 0.50 -11.06 6.47
N VAL A 44 1.45 -10.21 6.07
CA VAL A 44 1.54 -9.68 4.71
C VAL A 44 1.80 -10.79 3.69
N ARG A 45 2.66 -11.75 4.02
CA ARG A 45 2.87 -12.94 3.18
C ARG A 45 1.57 -13.71 3.01
N ASN A 46 0.87 -14.01 4.11
CA ASN A 46 -0.38 -14.76 4.06
C ASN A 46 -1.47 -14.00 3.27
N ILE A 47 -1.51 -12.67 3.33
CA ILE A 47 -2.40 -11.84 2.49
C ILE A 47 -2.06 -12.01 1.01
N ALA A 48 -0.78 -11.91 0.67
CA ALA A 48 -0.31 -11.96 -0.71
C ALA A 48 -0.58 -13.35 -1.34
N ASP A 49 -0.26 -14.41 -0.60
CA ASP A 49 -0.50 -15.81 -0.93
C ASP A 49 -2.01 -16.08 -1.12
N TYR A 50 -2.86 -15.59 -0.22
CA TYR A 50 -4.32 -15.78 -0.32
C TYR A 50 -4.96 -15.18 -1.59
N VAL A 51 -4.37 -14.11 -2.15
CA VAL A 51 -4.92 -13.36 -3.28
C VAL A 51 -4.22 -13.60 -4.62
N ASP A 52 -3.04 -14.23 -4.61
CA ASP A 52 -2.32 -14.54 -5.85
C ASP A 52 -3.00 -15.70 -6.59
N LYS A 53 -2.43 -16.22 -7.68
CA LYS A 53 -3.10 -17.24 -8.51
C LYS A 53 -2.57 -18.66 -8.29
N ASN A 54 -1.45 -18.80 -7.61
CA ASN A 54 -0.82 -20.10 -7.42
C ASN A 54 -1.31 -20.72 -6.09
N SER A 55 -0.59 -21.71 -5.58
CA SER A 55 -0.92 -22.33 -4.28
C SER A 55 0.36 -22.57 -3.49
N GLU A 56 1.39 -21.78 -3.79
CA GLU A 56 2.74 -21.97 -3.32
C GLU A 56 3.14 -20.80 -2.42
N ILE A 57 3.61 -21.06 -1.20
CA ILE A 57 3.95 -19.97 -0.27
C ILE A 57 5.08 -19.13 -0.87
N ASN A 58 4.83 -17.84 -1.10
CA ASN A 58 5.75 -16.95 -1.81
C ASN A 58 6.47 -16.00 -0.83
N GLU A 59 7.66 -16.40 -0.38
CA GLU A 59 8.51 -15.56 0.47
C GLU A 59 9.04 -14.33 -0.30
N ILE A 60 9.44 -13.29 0.43
CA ILE A 60 10.10 -12.11 -0.17
C ILE A 60 11.45 -12.55 -0.75
N GLY A 61 11.76 -12.11 -1.98
CA GLY A 61 12.99 -12.47 -2.69
C GLY A 61 12.81 -13.63 -3.67
N GLY A 62 11.56 -13.95 -4.04
CA GLY A 62 11.25 -14.98 -5.05
C GLY A 62 11.49 -16.42 -4.60
N VAL A 63 11.51 -16.68 -3.29
CA VAL A 63 11.65 -18.03 -2.74
C VAL A 63 10.28 -18.63 -2.52
N THR A 64 10.03 -19.78 -3.14
CA THR A 64 8.76 -20.50 -3.06
C THR A 64 8.90 -21.77 -2.21
N ARG A 65 8.02 -21.98 -1.22
CA ARG A 65 8.13 -23.14 -0.31
C ARG A 65 6.80 -23.70 0.20
N GLY A 66 6.47 -24.92 -0.20
CA GLY A 66 5.31 -25.64 0.36
C GLY A 66 3.98 -25.20 -0.23
N ASN A 67 2.88 -25.57 0.42
CA ASN A 67 1.52 -25.34 -0.06
C ASN A 67 0.75 -24.44 0.91
N GLU A 68 0.18 -23.35 0.39
CA GLU A 68 -0.58 -22.36 1.15
C GLU A 68 -1.85 -22.92 1.78
N ASP A 69 -2.50 -23.89 1.14
CA ASP A 69 -3.71 -24.54 1.64
C ASP A 69 -3.49 -25.26 2.98
N SER A 70 -2.24 -25.60 3.32
CA SER A 70 -1.92 -26.19 4.62
C SER A 70 -2.30 -25.29 5.80
N LEU A 71 -2.37 -23.97 5.60
CA LEU A 71 -2.82 -23.00 6.61
C LEU A 71 -4.34 -23.02 6.83
N TYR A 72 -5.12 -23.44 5.82
CA TYR A 72 -6.58 -23.27 5.79
C TYR A 72 -7.36 -24.60 5.84
N THR A 73 -6.75 -25.71 5.45
CA THR A 73 -7.38 -27.04 5.47
C THR A 73 -7.57 -27.60 6.89
N GLY A 74 -6.74 -27.14 7.86
CA GLY A 74 -6.78 -27.60 9.25
C GLY A 74 -7.75 -26.86 10.18
N VAL A 75 -8.38 -25.76 9.73
CA VAL A 75 -9.37 -25.03 10.55
C VAL A 75 -10.72 -25.76 10.56
N LYS A 76 -11.49 -25.55 11.62
CA LYS A 76 -12.76 -26.24 11.94
C LYS A 76 -13.74 -26.39 10.77
N TRP A 77 -13.75 -25.45 9.84
CA TRP A 77 -14.66 -25.41 8.70
C TRP A 77 -14.02 -25.77 7.36
N GLY A 78 -12.70 -25.99 7.33
CA GLY A 78 -11.92 -26.42 6.17
C GLY A 78 -12.20 -25.61 4.91
N TYR A 79 -11.46 -24.52 4.68
CA TYR A 79 -11.49 -23.81 3.41
C TYR A 79 -10.09 -23.80 2.77
N GLY A 80 -9.99 -23.48 1.48
CA GLY A 80 -8.72 -23.32 0.78
C GLY A 80 -8.35 -21.84 0.65
N ALA A 81 -7.12 -21.58 0.21
CA ALA A 81 -6.75 -20.25 -0.26
C ALA A 81 -7.65 -19.83 -1.43
N LYS A 82 -7.98 -18.54 -1.52
CA LYS A 82 -8.95 -18.05 -2.52
C LYS A 82 -8.35 -18.07 -3.93
N ASN A 83 -7.05 -17.83 -4.03
CA ASN A 83 -6.26 -17.77 -5.25
C ASN A 83 -6.86 -16.80 -6.29
N THR A 84 -7.47 -15.71 -5.81
CA THR A 84 -8.02 -14.61 -6.60
C THR A 84 -8.20 -13.36 -5.73
N LYS A 85 -8.46 -12.21 -6.37
CA LYS A 85 -8.65 -10.93 -5.68
C LYS A 85 -9.81 -10.98 -4.68
N LEU A 86 -9.68 -10.22 -3.60
CA LEU A 86 -10.74 -9.98 -2.63
C LEU A 86 -11.91 -9.25 -3.31
N ILE A 87 -13.13 -9.63 -2.96
CA ILE A 87 -14.40 -9.01 -3.38
C ILE A 87 -15.01 -8.17 -2.25
N SER A 88 -14.62 -8.39 -0.99
CA SER A 88 -14.99 -7.55 0.14
C SER A 88 -13.84 -7.44 1.16
N LEU A 89 -13.82 -6.34 1.92
CA LEU A 89 -12.83 -6.17 3.00
C LEU A 89 -13.00 -7.20 4.11
N SER A 90 -14.22 -7.72 4.31
CA SER A 90 -14.50 -8.74 5.33
C SER A 90 -13.78 -10.06 5.07
N GLU A 91 -13.41 -10.36 3.82
CA GLU A 91 -12.62 -11.55 3.49
C GLU A 91 -11.20 -11.51 4.06
N LEU A 92 -10.69 -10.35 4.48
CA LEU A 92 -9.41 -10.28 5.20
C LEU A 92 -9.45 -11.14 6.46
N ASN A 93 -10.59 -11.26 7.14
CA ASN A 93 -10.75 -12.13 8.32
C ASN A 93 -10.61 -13.64 8.03
N LEU A 94 -10.57 -14.04 6.77
CA LEU A 94 -10.32 -15.43 6.36
C LEU A 94 -8.83 -15.73 6.18
N ILE A 95 -7.96 -14.73 6.37
CA ILE A 95 -6.53 -14.87 6.12
C ILE A 95 -5.82 -15.15 7.45
N ALA A 96 -4.91 -16.11 7.46
CA ALA A 96 -4.19 -16.49 8.66
C ALA A 96 -3.38 -15.31 9.23
N GLY A 97 -3.58 -15.02 10.53
CA GLY A 97 -2.93 -13.90 11.23
C GLY A 97 -3.69 -12.56 11.13
N VAL A 98 -4.74 -12.47 10.30
CA VAL A 98 -5.65 -11.32 10.35
C VAL A 98 -6.63 -11.53 11.50
N ASP A 99 -6.67 -10.58 12.43
CA ASP A 99 -7.63 -10.56 13.53
C ASP A 99 -8.24 -9.18 13.75
N ASP A 100 -9.34 -9.14 14.48
CA ASP A 100 -10.07 -7.90 14.77
C ASP A 100 -9.24 -6.90 15.58
N LYS A 101 -8.17 -7.32 16.28
CA LYS A 101 -7.41 -6.42 17.17
C LYS A 101 -6.65 -5.37 16.38
N TRP A 102 -6.10 -5.75 15.23
CA TRP A 102 -5.39 -4.81 14.36
C TRP A 102 -6.23 -4.41 13.15
N LEU A 103 -7.09 -5.28 12.62
CA LEU A 103 -7.88 -4.99 11.44
C LEU A 103 -8.96 -3.93 11.72
N MET A 104 -9.68 -4.03 12.85
CA MET A 104 -10.76 -3.09 13.15
C MET A 104 -10.27 -1.65 13.35
N PRO A 105 -9.18 -1.37 14.09
CA PRO A 105 -8.59 -0.03 14.14
C PRO A 105 -8.19 0.49 12.75
N LEU A 106 -7.59 -0.36 11.92
CA LEU A 106 -7.17 0.01 10.57
C LEU A 106 -8.36 0.37 9.66
N LEU A 107 -9.48 -0.37 9.78
CA LEU A 107 -10.71 -0.09 9.06
C LEU A 107 -11.45 1.15 9.59
N ALA A 108 -11.41 1.37 10.90
CA ALA A 108 -12.02 2.54 11.54
C ALA A 108 -11.33 3.84 11.10
N ASP A 109 -10.02 3.78 10.83
CA ASP A 109 -9.24 4.90 10.32
C ASP A 109 -9.55 5.26 8.86
N GLY A 110 -10.36 4.45 8.16
CA GLY A 110 -11.07 4.81 6.92
C GLY A 110 -10.23 4.93 5.64
N ASP A 111 -8.93 5.26 5.79
CA ASP A 111 -8.03 5.69 4.71
C ASP A 111 -6.80 4.77 4.56
N ALA A 112 -6.61 3.82 5.47
CA ALA A 112 -5.37 3.05 5.59
C ALA A 112 -5.32 1.82 4.66
N ILE A 113 -6.47 1.22 4.37
CA ILE A 113 -6.56 0.00 3.57
C ILE A 113 -7.81 -0.01 2.67
N THR A 114 -7.63 -0.51 1.46
CA THR A 114 -8.71 -0.79 0.50
C THR A 114 -8.33 -2.01 -0.34
N ILE A 115 -9.32 -2.66 -0.93
CA ILE A 115 -9.12 -3.77 -1.90
C ILE A 115 -9.45 -3.35 -3.34
N TYR A 116 -9.73 -2.07 -3.55
CA TYR A 116 -10.17 -1.49 -4.81
C TYR A 116 -9.09 -0.60 -5.41
N GLY A 117 -9.12 -0.41 -6.72
CA GLY A 117 -8.27 0.56 -7.43
C GLY A 117 -7.26 -0.09 -8.38
N SER A 118 -6.27 0.70 -8.77
CA SER A 118 -5.28 0.37 -9.81
C SER A 118 -3.88 0.10 -9.24
N ASP A 119 -3.81 -0.48 -8.03
CA ASP A 119 -2.55 -0.79 -7.33
C ASP A 119 -1.62 0.43 -7.12
N LYS A 120 -2.20 1.64 -7.11
CA LYS A 120 -1.52 2.93 -6.87
C LYS A 120 -2.15 3.65 -5.68
N ILE A 121 -1.34 4.42 -4.95
CA ILE A 121 -1.79 5.23 -3.82
C ILE A 121 -2.03 6.66 -4.28
N ASN A 122 -3.23 7.19 -4.03
CA ASN A 122 -3.46 8.63 -4.21
C ASN A 122 -2.80 9.41 -3.08
N VAL A 123 -1.62 9.97 -3.35
CA VAL A 123 -0.82 10.67 -2.34
C VAL A 123 -1.40 12.01 -1.93
N CYS A 124 -2.35 12.55 -2.69
CA CYS A 124 -3.04 13.80 -2.38
C CYS A 124 -4.22 13.62 -1.41
N THR A 125 -4.73 12.40 -1.27
CA THR A 125 -5.81 12.06 -0.32
C THR A 125 -5.36 11.11 0.79
N ALA A 126 -4.21 10.46 0.64
CA ALA A 126 -3.65 9.57 1.65
C ALA A 126 -3.22 10.35 2.90
N SER A 127 -3.28 9.69 4.06
CA SER A 127 -2.78 10.27 5.31
C SER A 127 -1.26 10.38 5.31
N ASP A 128 -0.74 11.28 6.15
CA ASP A 128 0.70 11.49 6.32
C ASP A 128 1.44 10.20 6.69
N ASP A 129 0.83 9.30 7.45
CA ASP A 129 1.42 8.02 7.83
C ASP A 129 1.61 7.10 6.62
N ILE A 130 0.63 7.06 5.71
CA ILE A 130 0.70 6.28 4.47
C ILE A 130 1.75 6.89 3.52
N VAL A 131 1.74 8.21 3.36
CA VAL A 131 2.73 8.93 2.54
C VAL A 131 4.14 8.72 3.10
N SER A 132 4.31 8.78 4.44
CA SER A 132 5.58 8.53 5.10
C SER A 132 6.07 7.10 4.89
N ALA A 133 5.20 6.10 5.05
CA ALA A 133 5.55 4.70 4.80
C ALA A 133 6.00 4.46 3.35
N LEU A 134 5.33 5.11 2.39
CA LEU A 134 5.70 5.04 0.98
C LEU A 134 7.06 5.71 0.71
N ILE A 135 7.33 6.88 1.31
CA ILE A 135 8.63 7.57 1.19
C ILE A 135 9.75 6.76 1.85
N LEU A 136 9.49 6.13 3.00
CA LEU A 136 10.44 5.24 3.67
C LEU A 136 10.78 4.02 2.81
N ASP A 137 9.78 3.38 2.21
CA ASP A 137 9.99 2.28 1.28
C ASP A 137 10.82 2.73 0.06
N TYR A 138 10.53 3.92 -0.47
CA TYR A 138 11.28 4.51 -1.57
C TYR A 138 12.74 4.80 -1.19
N ALA A 139 12.99 5.47 -0.06
CA ALA A 139 14.33 5.82 0.39
C ALA A 139 15.18 4.56 0.60
N ASN A 140 14.64 3.54 1.29
CA ASN A 140 15.36 2.31 1.61
C ASN A 140 15.57 1.37 0.40
N SER A 141 14.83 1.58 -0.69
CA SER A 141 15.00 0.82 -1.95
C SER A 141 15.85 1.58 -2.98
N SER A 142 16.24 2.82 -2.70
CA SER A 142 16.97 3.68 -3.61
C SER A 142 18.46 3.79 -3.22
N PRO A 143 19.40 3.24 -4.02
CA PRO A 143 20.82 3.33 -3.70
C PRO A 143 21.38 4.76 -3.63
N SER A 144 20.70 5.71 -4.29
CA SER A 144 21.07 7.13 -4.35
C SER A 144 20.52 7.95 -3.18
N ILE A 145 19.67 7.37 -2.33
CA ILE A 145 19.06 8.04 -1.19
C ILE A 145 19.66 7.44 0.09
N PRO A 146 20.18 8.26 1.02
CA PRO A 146 20.65 7.73 2.29
C PRO A 146 19.48 7.15 3.08
N ASP A 147 19.64 5.92 3.58
CA ASP A 147 18.68 5.24 4.46
C ASP A 147 18.16 6.18 5.55
N ILE A 148 16.85 6.07 5.84
CA ILE A 148 16.19 6.83 6.90
C ILE A 148 16.07 5.93 8.12
N LYS A 149 16.77 6.28 9.21
CA LYS A 149 16.71 5.54 10.47
C LYS A 149 15.67 6.15 11.39
N GLU A 150 14.75 5.31 11.84
CA GLU A 150 13.78 5.72 12.83
C GLU A 150 14.47 6.08 14.15
N GLY A 151 14.26 7.31 14.62
CA GLY A 151 14.83 7.83 15.87
C GLY A 151 16.02 8.78 15.69
N ASP A 152 16.55 8.94 14.48
CA ASP A 152 17.51 10.00 14.16
C ASP A 152 16.77 11.31 13.83
N GLU A 153 17.13 12.41 14.49
CA GLU A 153 16.43 13.69 14.34
C GLU A 153 16.62 14.29 12.94
N ALA A 154 17.78 14.10 12.31
CA ALA A 154 18.02 14.59 10.96
C ALA A 154 17.20 13.79 9.94
N ASP A 155 17.14 12.47 10.11
CA ASP A 155 16.35 11.57 9.26
C ASP A 155 14.86 11.84 9.36
N LEU A 156 14.35 12.10 10.56
CA LEU A 156 12.96 12.52 10.77
C LEU A 156 12.66 13.85 10.07
N LYS A 157 13.56 14.83 10.15
CA LYS A 157 13.40 16.10 9.42
C LYS A 157 13.40 15.93 7.91
N ARG A 158 14.24 15.03 7.37
CA ARG A 158 14.24 14.69 5.93
C ARG A 158 12.92 14.05 5.51
N LEU A 159 12.40 13.12 6.31
CA LEU A 159 11.11 12.48 6.07
C LEU A 159 9.96 13.51 6.11
N GLU A 160 9.92 14.37 7.13
CA GLU A 160 8.91 15.43 7.25
C GLU A 160 8.96 16.41 6.08
N ALA A 161 10.16 16.80 5.64
CA ALA A 161 10.35 17.65 4.46
C ALA A 161 9.84 16.98 3.18
N ALA A 162 10.08 15.67 3.02
CA ALA A 162 9.60 14.90 1.88
C ALA A 162 8.08 14.76 1.87
N VAL A 163 7.45 14.52 3.03
CA VAL A 163 5.97 14.52 3.17
C VAL A 163 5.40 15.91 2.84
N SER A 164 6.06 16.99 3.29
CA SER A 164 5.66 18.36 2.98
C SER A 164 5.76 18.68 1.49
N ALA A 165 6.77 18.14 0.80
CA ALA A 165 6.92 18.27 -0.66
C ALA A 165 5.73 17.64 -1.40
N VAL A 166 5.30 16.44 -1.00
CA VAL A 166 4.10 15.78 -1.55
C VAL A 166 2.87 16.67 -1.39
N LYS A 167 2.62 17.18 -0.17
CA LYS A 167 1.49 18.06 0.10
C LYS A 167 1.50 19.34 -0.73
N THR A 168 2.68 19.93 -0.89
CA THR A 168 2.86 21.14 -1.69
C THR A 168 2.54 20.88 -3.16
N GLY A 169 3.02 19.76 -3.72
CA GLY A 169 2.69 19.37 -5.11
C GLY A 169 1.20 19.08 -5.29
N CYS A 170 0.57 18.44 -4.32
CA CYS A 170 -0.87 18.18 -4.29
C CYS A 170 -1.74 19.44 -4.11
N GLY A 171 -1.18 20.55 -3.61
CA GLY A 171 -1.87 21.83 -3.46
C GLY A 171 -2.04 22.62 -4.76
N THR A 172 -1.50 22.13 -5.88
CA THR A 172 -1.61 22.77 -7.19
C THR A 172 -2.91 22.40 -7.90
N LEU A 173 -3.36 23.23 -8.87
CA LEU A 173 -4.58 22.96 -9.64
C LEU A 173 -4.49 21.69 -10.51
N SER A 174 -3.27 21.27 -10.85
CA SER A 174 -2.98 20.08 -11.64
C SER A 174 -1.72 19.42 -11.08
N PRO A 175 -1.86 18.63 -10.00
CA PRO A 175 -0.72 17.96 -9.37
C PRO A 175 0.01 17.06 -10.37
N ASP A 176 1.28 17.37 -10.58
CA ASP A 176 2.16 16.66 -11.51
C ASP A 176 3.05 15.67 -10.74
N ILE A 177 2.98 14.39 -11.13
CA ILE A 177 3.68 13.30 -10.44
C ILE A 177 5.20 13.51 -10.52
N ASP A 178 5.72 13.89 -11.68
CA ASP A 178 7.16 14.04 -11.89
C ASP A 178 7.74 15.15 -11.01
N ASN A 179 7.05 16.28 -10.91
CA ASN A 179 7.41 17.37 -9.99
C ASN A 179 7.34 16.94 -8.51
N ILE A 180 6.32 16.17 -8.11
CA ILE A 180 6.22 15.62 -6.74
C ILE A 180 7.44 14.74 -6.45
N VAL A 181 7.78 13.81 -7.35
CA VAL A 181 8.94 12.92 -7.19
C VAL A 181 10.25 13.71 -7.12
N ALA A 182 10.41 14.75 -7.93
CA ALA A 182 11.60 15.59 -7.93
C ALA A 182 11.79 16.34 -6.59
N GLU A 183 10.74 16.95 -6.05
CA GLU A 183 10.84 17.66 -4.77
C GLU A 183 10.98 16.71 -3.58
N VAL A 184 10.38 15.51 -3.62
CA VAL A 184 10.63 14.44 -2.64
C VAL A 184 12.12 14.05 -2.65
N ASN A 185 12.69 13.79 -3.83
CA ASN A 185 14.10 13.44 -3.96
C ASN A 185 15.04 14.50 -3.40
N LYS A 186 14.75 15.76 -3.72
CA LYS A 186 15.50 16.90 -3.20
C LYS A 186 15.41 16.98 -1.68
N ALA A 187 14.23 16.80 -1.10
CA ALA A 187 14.06 16.80 0.36
C ALA A 187 14.87 15.66 1.04
N LEU A 188 14.94 14.49 0.41
CA LEU A 188 15.62 13.31 0.93
C LEU A 188 17.16 13.39 0.83
N THR A 189 17.68 14.15 -0.14
CA THR A 189 19.13 14.30 -0.41
C THR A 189 19.72 15.61 0.11
N THR A 190 18.90 16.54 0.59
CA THR A 190 19.36 17.82 1.16
C THR A 190 20.23 17.57 2.38
N GLY A 191 21.49 18.01 2.35
CA GLY A 191 22.45 17.89 3.45
C GLY A 191 23.45 16.74 3.30
N THR A 192 23.26 15.84 2.33
CA THR A 192 24.29 14.89 1.92
C THR A 192 25.08 15.45 0.75
N ALA A 193 26.30 15.92 1.02
CA ALA A 193 27.28 16.20 -0.03
C ALA A 193 27.71 14.86 -0.65
N VAL A 194 27.01 14.44 -1.69
CA VAL A 194 27.51 13.41 -2.62
C VAL A 194 28.00 14.16 -3.84
N GLU A 195 29.31 14.31 -3.96
CA GLU A 195 29.95 14.70 -5.21
C GLU A 195 29.67 13.60 -6.24
N GLU A 196 28.78 13.85 -7.20
CA GLU A 196 28.65 13.01 -8.38
C GLU A 196 29.74 13.36 -9.40
N GLU A 197 30.93 12.75 -9.25
CA GLU A 197 31.84 12.60 -10.38
C GLU A 197 31.53 11.30 -11.14
N GLY A 198 30.86 11.48 -12.28
CA GLY A 198 31.02 10.64 -13.47
C GLY A 198 30.78 9.14 -13.32
N LYS A 199 29.52 8.71 -13.35
CA LYS A 199 29.18 7.36 -13.82
C LYS A 199 28.06 7.41 -14.85
N THR A 200 28.43 7.03 -16.07
CA THR A 200 27.55 6.75 -17.20
C THR A 200 26.47 5.76 -16.78
N GLU A 201 25.23 6.21 -16.84
CA GLU A 201 24.02 5.42 -16.60
C GLU A 201 23.97 4.22 -17.55
N THR A 202 23.85 3.02 -16.98
CA THR A 202 23.44 1.83 -17.72
C THR A 202 21.98 1.58 -17.37
N GLU A 203 21.16 1.47 -18.41
CA GLU A 203 19.70 1.45 -18.43
C GLU A 203 19.08 0.47 -17.41
N GLY A 204 18.65 1.01 -16.28
CA GLY A 204 17.67 0.41 -15.38
C GLY A 204 16.65 1.50 -15.00
N PRO A 205 15.40 1.14 -14.64
CA PRO A 205 14.47 2.12 -14.11
C PRO A 205 15.12 2.80 -12.90
N SER A 206 15.36 4.12 -12.97
CA SER A 206 15.87 4.89 -11.83
C SER A 206 14.90 4.70 -10.67
N ALA A 207 15.37 4.68 -9.43
CA ALA A 207 14.48 4.42 -8.30
C ALA A 207 13.29 5.41 -8.23
N SER A 208 13.49 6.65 -8.72
CA SER A 208 12.44 7.65 -8.93
C SER A 208 11.29 7.17 -9.82
N SER A 209 11.58 6.38 -10.86
CA SER A 209 10.55 5.77 -11.70
C SER A 209 9.74 4.70 -10.97
N VAL A 210 10.35 3.99 -10.01
CA VAL A 210 9.64 3.00 -9.17
C VAL A 210 8.68 3.72 -8.22
N PHE A 211 9.10 4.79 -7.56
CA PHE A 211 8.21 5.60 -6.71
C PHE A 211 7.06 6.21 -7.51
N ALA A 212 7.35 6.85 -8.66
CA ALA A 212 6.35 7.39 -9.56
C ALA A 212 5.31 6.33 -10.01
N SER A 213 5.76 5.09 -10.25
CA SER A 213 4.86 4.01 -10.66
C SER A 213 3.84 3.57 -9.60
N ARG A 214 4.10 3.88 -8.32
CA ARG A 214 3.25 3.50 -7.18
C ARG A 214 2.28 4.59 -6.74
N ILE A 215 2.43 5.79 -7.25
CA ILE A 215 1.60 6.94 -6.86
C ILE A 215 0.67 7.37 -7.98
N THR A 216 -0.41 8.00 -7.57
CA THR A 216 -1.33 8.75 -8.42
C THR A 216 -1.74 10.02 -7.69
N THR A 217 -2.19 11.01 -8.44
CA THR A 217 -2.84 12.22 -7.90
C THR A 217 -4.34 12.20 -8.14
N GLU A 218 -4.82 11.28 -8.96
CA GLU A 218 -6.21 11.08 -9.33
C GLU A 218 -6.79 9.84 -8.63
N GLY A 219 -8.04 9.95 -8.18
CA GLY A 219 -8.83 8.84 -7.67
C GLY A 219 -9.93 8.47 -8.66
N SER A 220 -10.09 7.19 -8.96
CA SER A 220 -11.22 6.69 -9.75
C SER A 220 -12.19 5.84 -8.92
N ILE A 221 -11.84 5.51 -7.67
CA ILE A 221 -12.70 4.74 -6.78
C ILE A 221 -13.25 5.64 -5.69
N TYR A 222 -14.56 5.68 -5.53
CA TYR A 222 -15.24 6.48 -4.52
C TYR A 222 -16.16 5.63 -3.65
N LYS A 223 -16.08 5.83 -2.34
CA LYS A 223 -17.00 5.27 -1.34
C LYS A 223 -18.06 6.32 -1.01
N ILE A 224 -19.32 6.00 -1.29
CA ILE A 224 -20.49 6.82 -0.98
C ILE A 224 -21.21 6.18 0.20
N ILE A 225 -21.46 6.96 1.24
CA ILE A 225 -22.26 6.55 2.40
C ILE A 225 -23.53 7.39 2.37
N GLY A 226 -24.65 6.76 2.03
CA GLY A 226 -25.98 7.37 2.08
C GLY A 226 -26.71 6.93 3.33
N THR A 227 -27.28 7.86 4.08
CA THR A 227 -28.16 7.55 5.21
C THR A 227 -29.57 8.06 4.95
N GLY A 228 -30.57 7.36 5.47
CA GLY A 228 -31.97 7.74 5.29
C GLY A 228 -32.90 7.00 6.24
N ASN A 229 -34.17 7.37 6.22
CA ASN A 229 -35.20 6.74 7.05
C ASN A 229 -36.21 6.00 6.18
N ALA A 230 -36.54 4.77 6.58
CA ALA A 230 -37.63 3.98 6.03
C ALA A 230 -38.68 3.77 7.15
N GLY A 231 -39.57 4.74 7.33
CA GLY A 231 -40.46 4.77 8.49
C GLY A 231 -39.70 5.22 9.74
N ASP A 232 -39.63 4.34 10.74
CA ASP A 232 -38.92 4.50 12.02
C ASP A 232 -37.53 3.84 12.03
N ILE A 233 -37.12 3.22 10.92
CA ILE A 233 -35.82 2.57 10.76
C ILE A 233 -34.87 3.54 10.06
N GLU A 234 -33.74 3.84 10.69
CA GLU A 234 -32.58 4.47 10.04
C GLU A 234 -31.81 3.40 9.26
N VAL A 235 -31.48 3.70 8.00
CA VAL A 235 -30.76 2.80 7.10
C VAL A 235 -29.53 3.52 6.59
N ALA A 236 -28.38 2.85 6.61
CA ALA A 236 -27.16 3.33 5.98
C ALA A 236 -26.77 2.42 4.81
N ILE A 237 -26.51 3.00 3.64
CA ILE A 237 -26.04 2.30 2.46
C ILE A 237 -24.61 2.75 2.17
N LYS A 238 -23.67 1.80 2.23
CA LYS A 238 -22.28 2.01 1.82
C LYS A 238 -22.11 1.44 0.42
N ALA A 239 -21.80 2.28 -0.56
CA ALA A 239 -21.60 1.88 -1.94
C ALA A 239 -20.22 2.31 -2.45
N VAL A 240 -19.55 1.45 -3.22
CA VAL A 240 -18.25 1.74 -3.84
C VAL A 240 -18.43 1.79 -5.34
N PHE A 241 -18.04 2.90 -5.95
CA PHE A 241 -18.14 3.14 -7.38
C PHE A 241 -16.76 3.23 -8.02
N ASP A 242 -16.65 2.61 -9.19
CA ASP A 242 -15.57 2.83 -10.14
C ASP A 242 -16.03 3.87 -11.16
N THR A 243 -15.43 5.04 -11.05
CA THR A 243 -15.72 6.27 -11.80
C THR A 243 -14.73 6.51 -12.93
N SER A 244 -13.96 5.48 -13.32
CA SER A 244 -13.00 5.57 -14.43
C SER A 244 -13.66 5.94 -15.77
N ALA A 245 -14.99 5.75 -15.89
CA ALA A 245 -15.75 6.26 -17.03
C ALA A 245 -16.06 7.75 -16.87
N SER A 246 -15.87 8.52 -17.93
CA SER A 246 -16.08 9.98 -17.92
C SER A 246 -17.52 10.44 -17.69
N LEU A 247 -18.49 9.53 -17.86
CA LEU A 247 -19.91 9.81 -17.72
C LEU A 247 -20.49 9.10 -16.48
N PRO A 248 -21.18 9.80 -15.56
CA PRO A 248 -21.72 9.22 -14.34
C PRO A 248 -22.63 8.00 -14.55
N GLU A 249 -23.42 7.98 -15.61
CA GLU A 249 -24.30 6.86 -15.96
C GLU A 249 -23.55 5.59 -16.38
N LYS A 250 -22.24 5.69 -16.63
CA LYS A 250 -21.36 4.56 -16.94
C LYS A 250 -20.50 4.15 -15.74
N TRP A 251 -20.63 4.83 -14.60
CA TRP A 251 -19.93 4.43 -13.39
C TRP A 251 -20.41 3.05 -12.94
N ARG A 252 -19.45 2.20 -12.59
CA ARG A 252 -19.74 0.82 -12.20
C ARG A 252 -19.87 0.74 -10.69
N LEU A 253 -21.00 0.23 -10.20
CA LEU A 253 -21.14 -0.18 -8.81
C LEU A 253 -20.28 -1.43 -8.58
N VAL A 254 -19.25 -1.30 -7.75
CA VAL A 254 -18.30 -2.38 -7.44
C VAL A 254 -18.77 -3.20 -6.24
N TYR A 255 -19.28 -2.52 -5.22
CA TYR A 255 -19.72 -3.13 -3.97
C TYR A 255 -20.83 -2.28 -3.34
N PHE A 256 -21.77 -2.91 -2.65
CA PHE A 256 -22.67 -2.20 -1.75
C PHE A 256 -23.03 -3.04 -0.52
N HIS A 257 -23.31 -2.37 0.58
CA HIS A 257 -23.77 -2.96 1.83
C HIS A 257 -24.85 -2.07 2.45
N VAL A 258 -25.83 -2.69 3.11
CA VAL A 258 -26.93 -2.02 3.80
C VAL A 258 -26.82 -2.38 5.28
N GLU A 259 -26.76 -1.35 6.12
CA GLU A 259 -26.71 -1.40 7.58
C GLU A 259 -28.00 -0.85 8.17
#